data_AF-A0A832H292-F1
#
_entry.id   AF-A0A832H292-F1
#
_cell.length_a   1.000
_cell.length_b   1.000
_cell.length_c   1.000
_cell.angle_alpha   90.00
_cell.angle_beta   90.00
_cell.angle_gamma   90.00
#
_symmetry.space_group_name_H-M   'P 1'
#
loop_
_entity.id
_entity.type
_entity.pdbx_description
1 polymer ?
#
loop_
_entity_poly.entity_id
_entity_poly.type
_entity_poly.pdbx_seq_one_letter_code
_entity_poly.pdbx_strand_id
1 'polypeptide(L)'
;TAGVHVLMTKLPAYGASKIALHYATEAMRRELRALGVRVVAVYPGYVATAFHERAGGKPSRVKPVRPERVAEAVVEAVFKGKERVYVPGYAALLRVFGPHLPPLS
;
A
#
# COMPACT_ATOMS: atom_id res chain seq x y z
N THR A 1 -1.14 -1.40 -1.57
CA THR A 1 -1.21 0.00 -2.04
C THR A 1 -1.71 0.86 -0.90
N ALA A 2 -1.33 2.14 -0.82
CA ALA A 2 -1.91 3.06 0.15
C ALA A 2 -3.41 3.31 -0.09
N GLY A 3 -3.91 3.04 -1.31
CA GLY A 3 -5.33 3.09 -1.66
C GLY A 3 -6.23 2.08 -0.95
N VAL A 4 -5.74 1.24 -0.04
CA VAL A 4 -6.61 0.39 0.79
C VAL A 4 -7.44 1.18 1.80
N HIS A 5 -7.04 2.43 2.07
CA HIS A 5 -7.71 3.31 3.03
C HIS A 5 -8.76 4.22 2.37
N VAL A 6 -8.90 4.18 1.05
CA VAL A 6 -9.87 4.99 0.29
C VAL A 6 -10.57 4.10 -0.73
N LEU A 7 -11.88 4.27 -0.92
CA LEU A 7 -12.64 3.48 -1.89
C LEU A 7 -12.11 3.68 -3.33
N MET A 8 -11.81 2.61 -4.05
CA MET A 8 -11.35 2.65 -5.45
C MET A 8 -12.49 2.26 -6.40
N THR A 9 -12.86 3.12 -7.35
CA THR A 9 -14.01 2.88 -8.25
C THR A 9 -13.63 2.33 -9.62
N LYS A 10 -12.45 2.67 -10.16
CA LYS A 10 -12.01 2.18 -11.49
C LYS A 10 -11.43 0.76 -11.50
N LEU A 11 -10.95 0.27 -10.36
CA LEU A 11 -10.34 -1.07 -10.25
C LEU A 11 -10.89 -1.81 -9.04
N PRO A 12 -12.20 -2.14 -9.01
CA PRO A 12 -12.87 -2.66 -7.81
C PRO A 12 -12.28 -4.02 -7.35
N ALA A 13 -11.98 -4.93 -8.27
CA ALA A 13 -11.37 -6.22 -7.93
C ALA A 13 -9.94 -6.08 -7.37
N TYR A 14 -9.16 -5.14 -7.92
CA TYR A 14 -7.84 -4.81 -7.37
C TYR A 14 -7.95 -4.18 -5.97
N GLY A 15 -8.87 -3.23 -5.79
CA GLY A 15 -9.14 -2.60 -4.50
C GLY A 15 -9.55 -3.64 -3.44
N ALA A 16 -10.55 -4.48 -3.76
CA ALA A 16 -11.02 -5.55 -2.89
C ALA A 16 -9.89 -6.54 -2.52
N SER A 17 -9.11 -6.99 -3.49
CA SER A 17 -7.99 -7.91 -3.22
C SER A 17 -6.90 -7.27 -2.35
N LYS A 18 -6.61 -5.97 -2.53
CA LYS A 18 -5.64 -5.26 -1.67
C LYS A 18 -6.18 -4.96 -0.28
N ILE A 19 -7.48 -4.77 -0.10
CA ILE A 19 -8.13 -4.66 1.23
C ILE A 19 -8.11 -6.01 1.93
N ALA A 20 -8.47 -7.10 1.23
CA ALA A 20 -8.39 -8.45 1.77
C ALA A 20 -6.95 -8.80 2.19
N LEU A 21 -5.96 -8.46 1.36
CA LEU A 21 -4.55 -8.63 1.70
C LEU A 21 -4.15 -7.80 2.92
N HIS A 22 -4.64 -6.55 3.04
CA HIS A 22 -4.39 -5.73 4.21
C HIS A 22 -4.92 -6.39 5.48
N TYR A 23 -6.18 -6.85 5.46
CA TYR A 23 -6.79 -7.57 6.58
C TYR A 23 -6.00 -8.82 6.96
N ALA A 24 -5.69 -9.69 5.97
CA ALA A 24 -4.93 -10.90 6.18
C ALA A 24 -3.55 -10.60 6.80
N THR A 25 -2.87 -9.55 6.33
CA THR A 25 -1.56 -9.14 6.86
C THR A 25 -1.65 -8.70 8.32
N GLU A 26 -2.71 -7.98 8.71
CA GLU A 26 -2.94 -7.54 10.09
C GLU A 26 -3.24 -8.73 11.02
N ALA A 27 -4.06 -9.68 10.58
CA ALA A 27 -4.36 -10.90 11.31
C ALA A 27 -3.12 -11.79 11.49
N MET A 28 -2.44 -12.13 10.38
CA MET A 28 -1.22 -12.94 10.41
C MET A 28 -0.13 -12.33 11.28
N ARG A 29 0.01 -11.00 11.32
CA ARG A 29 1.00 -10.36 12.20
C ARG A 29 0.75 -10.67 13.67
N ARG A 30 -0.51 -10.79 14.10
CA ARG A 30 -0.86 -11.12 15.48
C ARG A 30 -0.61 -12.61 15.77
N GLU A 31 -1.08 -13.48 14.88
CA GLU A 31 -0.96 -14.94 15.02
C GLU A 31 0.49 -15.41 15.00
N LEU A 32 1.27 -14.90 14.05
CA LEU A 32 2.65 -15.34 13.81
C LEU A 32 3.67 -14.71 14.77
N ARG A 33 3.27 -13.70 15.56
CA ARG A 33 4.15 -13.05 16.55
C ARG A 33 4.69 -14.05 17.58
N ALA A 34 3.84 -14.98 18.05
CA ALA A 34 4.23 -16.00 19.02
C ALA A 34 5.28 -16.98 18.47
N LEU A 35 5.35 -17.12 17.15
CA LEU A 35 6.32 -17.97 16.45
C LEU A 35 7.62 -17.23 16.10
N GLY A 36 7.78 -15.98 16.53
CA GLY A 36 8.94 -15.15 16.16
C GLY A 36 8.95 -14.70 14.69
N VAL A 37 7.86 -14.94 13.94
CA VAL A 37 7.77 -14.58 12.52
C VAL A 37 7.20 -13.16 12.38
N ARG A 38 7.96 -12.27 11.71
CA ARG A 38 7.58 -10.88 11.49
C ARG A 38 6.88 -10.71 10.14
N VAL A 39 5.75 -10.01 10.15
CA VAL A 39 4.97 -9.70 8.94
C VAL A 39 4.98 -8.19 8.67
N VAL A 40 5.47 -7.80 7.50
CA VAL A 40 5.62 -6.40 7.07
C VAL A 40 4.56 -6.04 6.03
N ALA A 41 3.77 -5.00 6.29
CA ALA A 41 2.82 -4.46 5.33
C ALA A 41 3.42 -3.27 4.57
N VAL A 42 3.39 -3.33 3.23
CA VAL A 42 3.96 -2.28 2.36
C VAL A 42 2.83 -1.57 1.60
N TYR A 43 2.78 -0.25 1.76
CA TYR A 43 1.75 0.61 1.18
C TYR A 43 2.38 1.60 0.19
N PRO A 44 2.67 1.15 -1.05
CA PRO A 44 3.11 2.06 -2.10
C PRO A 44 1.94 2.94 -2.56
N GLY A 45 2.24 4.21 -2.84
CA GLY A 45 1.41 5.14 -3.60
C GLY A 45 1.54 4.91 -5.10
N TYR A 46 1.35 5.95 -5.90
CA TYR A 46 1.52 5.88 -7.35
C TYR A 46 3.01 5.64 -7.70
N VAL A 47 3.34 4.53 -8.37
CA VAL A 47 4.72 4.14 -8.69
C VAL A 47 4.95 4.26 -10.19
N ALA A 48 6.11 4.79 -10.62
CA ALA A 48 6.52 4.90 -12.02
C ALA A 48 6.85 3.53 -12.64
N THR A 49 5.82 2.72 -12.87
CA THR A 49 5.88 1.44 -13.59
C THR A 49 4.81 1.39 -14.66
N ALA A 50 4.93 0.45 -15.60
CA ALA A 50 3.90 0.18 -16.62
C ALA A 50 2.57 -0.36 -16.05
N PHE A 51 2.46 -0.59 -14.73
CA PHE A 51 1.24 -1.11 -14.11
C PHE A 51 0.03 -0.21 -14.38
N HIS A 52 0.18 1.10 -14.19
CA HIS A 52 -0.94 2.03 -14.31
C HIS A 52 -1.42 2.18 -15.75
N GLU A 53 -0.49 2.16 -16.71
CA GLU A 53 -0.80 2.16 -18.14
C GLU A 53 -1.57 0.90 -18.54
N ARG A 54 -1.08 -0.29 -18.14
CA ARG A 54 -1.72 -1.58 -18.43
C ARG A 54 -3.07 -1.76 -17.73
N ALA A 55 -3.24 -1.15 -16.56
CA ALA A 55 -4.49 -1.17 -15.81
C ALA A 55 -5.56 -0.19 -16.36
N GLY A 56 -5.31 0.46 -17.51
CA GLY A 56 -6.23 1.46 -18.09
C GLY A 56 -6.31 2.75 -17.27
N GLY A 57 -5.31 3.01 -16.44
CA GLY A 57 -5.24 4.19 -15.59
C GLY A 57 -4.91 5.46 -16.38
N LYS A 58 -5.53 6.57 -16.01
CA LYS A 58 -5.13 7.90 -16.49
C LYS A 58 -3.87 8.36 -15.75
N PRO A 59 -3.07 9.26 -16.35
CA PRO A 59 -1.94 9.87 -15.65
C PRO A 59 -2.39 10.48 -14.32
N SER A 60 -1.75 10.06 -13.23
CA SER A 60 -2.00 10.63 -11.91
C SER A 60 -1.44 12.05 -11.84
N ARG A 61 -2.17 12.96 -11.17
CA ARG A 61 -1.67 14.30 -10.81
C ARG A 61 -0.62 14.25 -9.69
N VAL A 62 -0.49 13.10 -9.02
CA VAL A 62 0.48 12.89 -7.94
C VAL A 62 1.81 12.44 -8.55
N LYS A 63 2.90 13.07 -8.12
CA LYS A 63 4.26 12.70 -8.54
C LYS A 63 4.51 11.22 -8.25
N PRO A 64 4.87 10.41 -9.27
CA PRO A 64 5.13 9.00 -9.07
C PRO A 64 6.39 8.77 -8.22
N VAL A 65 6.36 7.71 -7.43
CA VAL A 65 7.55 7.21 -6.74
C VAL A 65 8.33 6.30 -7.68
N ARG A 66 9.65 6.39 -7.61
CA ARG A 66 10.55 5.47 -8.32
C ARG A 66 10.43 4.04 -7.79
N PRO A 67 10.41 3.01 -8.64
CA PRO A 67 10.35 1.61 -8.20
C PRO A 67 11.48 1.25 -7.24
N GLU A 68 12.70 1.71 -7.53
CA GLU A 68 13.88 1.51 -6.68
C GLU A 68 13.64 2.01 -5.25
N ARG A 69 12.96 3.14 -5.08
CA ARG A 69 12.69 3.69 -3.74
C ARG A 69 11.67 2.86 -2.97
N VAL A 70 10.74 2.20 -3.67
CA VAL A 70 9.83 1.23 -3.04
C VAL A 70 10.62 -0.02 -2.62
N ALA A 71 11.50 -0.53 -3.49
CA ALA A 71 12.33 -1.70 -3.20
C ALA A 71 13.27 -1.44 -2.00
N GLU A 72 13.97 -0.31 -1.98
CA GLU A 72 14.81 0.11 -0.86
C GLU A 72 14.02 0.19 0.45
N ALA A 73 12.81 0.76 0.41
CA ALA A 73 11.95 0.86 1.59
C ALA A 73 11.47 -0.51 2.10
N VAL A 74 11.24 -1.48 1.21
CA VAL A 74 10.90 -2.87 1.57
C VAL A 74 12.08 -3.51 2.30
N VAL A 75 13.28 -3.46 1.71
CA VAL A 75 14.50 -4.04 2.28
C VAL A 75 14.80 -3.41 3.65
N GLU A 76 14.75 -2.08 3.74
CA GLU A 76 14.95 -1.34 4.98
C GLU A 76 13.93 -1.73 6.06
N ALA A 77 12.66 -1.93 5.69
CA ALA A 77 11.62 -2.32 6.63
C ALA A 77 11.85 -3.72 7.22
N VAL A 78 12.34 -4.67 6.41
CA VAL A 78 12.69 -6.02 6.87
C VAL A 78 13.83 -5.98 7.88
N PHE A 79 14.92 -5.25 7.58
CA PHE A 79 16.07 -5.15 8.48
C PHE A 79 15.73 -4.38 9.76
N LYS A 80 14.99 -3.27 9.67
CA LYS A 80 14.61 -2.45 10.84
C LYS A 80 13.43 -3.02 11.64
N GLY A 81 12.82 -4.12 11.20
CA GLY A 81 11.68 -4.73 11.89
C GLY A 81 10.43 -3.87 11.93
N LYS A 82 10.20 -3.07 10.87
CA LYS A 82 8.99 -2.26 10.77
C LYS A 82 7.80 -3.16 10.48
N GLU A 83 6.67 -2.92 11.13
CA GLU A 83 5.43 -3.65 10.85
C GLU A 83 4.70 -3.12 9.61
N ARG A 84 4.86 -1.82 9.34
CA ARG A 84 4.21 -1.09 8.25
C ARG A 84 5.17 -0.09 7.63
N VAL A 85 5.14 0.05 6.31
CA VAL A 85 5.89 1.06 5.58
C VAL A 85 5.04 1.69 4.48
N TYR A 86 5.00 3.02 4.46
CA TYR A 86 4.29 3.82 3.46
C TYR A 86 5.29 4.50 2.55
N VAL A 87 5.06 4.42 1.24
CA VAL A 87 5.98 4.95 0.23
C VAL A 87 5.17 5.72 -0.81
N PRO A 88 5.17 7.06 -0.80
CA PRO A 88 5.94 7.96 0.07
C PRO A 88 5.37 8.03 1.49
N GLY A 89 6.17 8.49 2.47
CA GLY A 89 5.80 8.48 3.88
C GLY A 89 4.50 9.24 4.21
N TYR A 90 4.22 10.35 3.51
CA TYR A 90 2.98 11.12 3.70
C TYR A 90 1.71 10.32 3.38
N ALA A 91 1.82 9.24 2.60
CA ALA A 91 0.68 8.37 2.29
C ALA A 91 0.13 7.66 3.55
N ALA A 92 0.88 7.64 4.66
CA ALA A 92 0.39 7.18 5.95
C ALA A 92 -0.83 7.98 6.46
N LEU A 93 -0.96 9.25 6.04
CA LEU A 93 -2.11 10.10 6.39
C LEU A 93 -3.44 9.53 5.84
N LEU A 94 -3.40 8.77 4.74
CA LEU A 94 -4.60 8.15 4.19
C LEU A 94 -5.21 7.13 5.14
N ARG A 95 -4.45 6.54 6.07
CA ARG A 95 -5.01 5.65 7.10
C ARG A 95 -6.00 6.37 8.02
N VAL A 96 -5.76 7.66 8.27
CA VAL A 96 -6.57 8.47 9.20
C VAL A 96 -7.69 9.16 8.44
N PHE A 97 -7.36 9.82 7.33
CA PHE A 97 -8.31 10.66 6.60
C PHE A 97 -9.05 9.92 5.49
N GLY A 98 -8.56 8.75 5.08
CA GLY A 98 -9.07 8.01 3.93
C GLY A 98 -10.58 7.71 3.95
N PRO A 99 -11.18 7.29 5.08
CA PRO A 99 -12.62 7.08 5.18
C PRO A 99 -13.47 8.33 4.91
N HIS A 100 -12.89 9.53 5.01
CA HIS A 100 -13.56 10.81 4.78
C HIS A 100 -13.24 11.43 3.41
N LEU A 101 -12.33 10.82 2.64
CA LEU A 101 -11.98 11.31 1.32
C LEU A 101 -12.98 10.78 0.27
N PRO A 102 -13.24 11.56 -0.80
CA PRO A 102 -14.03 11.07 -1.91
C PRO A 102 -13.36 9.85 -2.55
N PRO A 103 -14.14 8.95 -3.18
CA PRO A 103 -13.59 7.76 -3.82
C PRO A 103 -12.51 8.10 -4.84
N LEU A 104 -11.43 7.31 -4.83
CA LEU A 104 -10.38 7.39 -5.82
C LEU A 104 -10.91 6.90 -7.17
N SER A 105 -11.06 7.86 -8.07
CA SER A 105 -11.51 7.67 -9.44
C SER A 105 -10.33 7.35 -10.35
#